data_AF-A0A935KBT4-F1
#
_entry.id   AF-A0A935KBT4-F1
#
_cell.length_a   1.000
_cell.length_b   1.000
_cell.length_c   1.000
_cell.angle_alpha   90.00
_cell.angle_beta   90.00
_cell.angle_gamma   90.00
#
_symmetry.space_group_name_H-M   'P 1'
#
loop_
_entity.id
_entity.type
_entity.pdbx_description
1 polymer ?
#
loop_
_entity_poly.entity_id
_entity_poly.type
_entity_poly.pdbx_seq_one_letter_code
_entity_poly.pdbx_strand_id
1 'polypeptide(L)'
;MTRGSLDGLAQERANLLAEVDEFSGWLQRRLADDKQVDVPSPRTDLIPSASRLAELDAGLKDALQTLPPTVRIMAKFSALPNRRIKVKELHPAETAYEAFERSGRDEIRAILQAVEAEHLWIARKIEQAREVVAFGMGTDGESQRRDPQIVHVNYKCDLAARISSQRDVDRVERTRRSPHTGNGFSICREPPDPEPQPARRTRLPRSAKLATGFVNRKP
;
A
#
# COMPACT_ATOMS: atom_id res chain seq x y z
N MET A 1 0.63 -3.55 17.67
CA MET A 1 1.37 -2.30 17.97
C MET A 1 1.63 -1.44 16.73
N THR A 2 0.89 -1.58 15.63
CA THR A 2 1.06 -0.78 14.38
C THR A 2 0.37 0.60 14.41
N ARG A 3 -0.39 0.91 15.47
CA ARG A 3 -1.10 2.19 15.61
C ARG A 3 -0.14 3.39 15.65
N GLY A 4 1.03 3.24 16.27
CA GLY A 4 2.00 4.34 16.42
C GLY A 4 2.44 5.00 15.12
N SER A 5 2.64 4.23 14.03
CA SER A 5 3.13 4.78 12.76
C SER A 5 2.07 5.60 12.01
N LEU A 6 0.82 5.12 12.01
CA LEU A 6 -0.30 5.83 11.38
C LEU A 6 -0.77 7.01 12.23
N ASP A 7 -0.80 6.85 13.55
CA ASP A 7 -1.10 7.92 14.49
C ASP A 7 -0.05 9.04 14.39
N GLY A 8 1.22 8.69 14.15
CA GLY A 8 2.30 9.63 13.86
C GLY A 8 2.04 10.48 12.62
N LEU A 9 1.57 9.88 11.51
CA LEU A 9 1.20 10.63 10.30
C LEU A 9 0.04 11.61 10.52
N ALA A 10 -0.98 11.16 11.26
CA ALA A 10 -2.12 12.02 11.61
C ALA A 10 -1.68 13.21 12.48
N GLN A 11 -0.78 12.95 13.44
CA GLN A 11 -0.22 13.98 14.32
C GLN A 11 0.64 14.98 13.53
N GLU A 12 1.50 14.51 12.62
CA GLU A 12 2.30 15.40 11.77
C GLU A 12 1.42 16.29 10.90
N ARG A 13 0.38 15.73 10.27
CA ARG A 13 -0.58 16.51 9.49
C ARG A 13 -1.27 17.55 10.37
N ALA A 14 -1.67 17.19 11.57
CA ALA A 14 -2.28 18.13 12.52
C ALA A 14 -1.30 19.25 12.90
N ASN A 15 -0.02 18.94 13.12
CA ASN A 15 1.02 19.93 13.40
C ASN A 15 1.25 20.88 12.23
N LEU A 16 1.32 20.36 11.00
CA LEU A 16 1.46 21.20 9.79
C LEU A 16 0.27 22.15 9.63
N LEU A 17 -0.96 21.67 9.83
CA LEU A 17 -2.16 22.51 9.76
C LEU A 17 -2.17 23.58 10.84
N ALA A 18 -1.86 23.19 12.09
CA ALA A 18 -1.74 24.14 13.20
C ALA A 18 -0.68 25.21 12.92
N GLU A 19 0.43 24.83 12.28
CA GLU A 19 1.49 25.77 11.90
C GLU A 19 1.04 26.76 10.81
N VAL A 20 0.27 26.29 9.81
CA VAL A 20 -0.35 27.16 8.80
C VAL A 20 -1.34 28.13 9.44
N ASP A 21 -2.18 27.64 10.35
CA ASP A 21 -3.19 28.45 11.03
C ASP A 21 -2.54 29.50 11.95
N GLU A 22 -1.49 29.10 12.69
CA GLU A 22 -0.71 29.99 13.55
C GLU A 22 -0.05 31.11 12.73
N PHE A 23 0.60 30.76 11.62
CA PHE A 23 1.23 31.74 10.73
C PHE A 23 0.21 32.66 10.06
N SER A 24 -0.92 32.12 9.59
CA SER A 24 -2.01 32.90 8.99
C SER A 24 -2.63 33.86 9.99
N GLY A 25 -2.91 33.39 11.21
CA GLY A 25 -3.44 34.23 12.29
C GLY A 25 -2.44 35.28 12.77
N TRP A 26 -1.14 35.00 12.70
CA TRP A 26 -0.10 36.00 12.93
C TRP A 26 -0.09 37.08 11.83
N LEU A 27 -0.17 36.70 10.56
CA LEU A 27 -0.25 37.65 9.43
C LEU A 27 -1.45 38.60 9.54
N GLN A 28 -2.63 38.05 9.87
CA GLN A 28 -3.84 38.84 10.06
C GLN A 28 -3.70 39.87 11.18
N ARG A 29 -3.11 39.46 12.32
CA ARG A 29 -2.82 40.37 13.44
C ARG A 29 -1.82 41.44 13.05
N ARG A 30 -0.78 41.09 12.31
CA ARG A 30 0.22 42.04 11.83
C ARG A 30 -0.39 43.11 10.93
N LEU A 31 -1.29 42.71 10.02
CA LEU A 31 -2.01 43.62 9.13
C LEU A 31 -2.98 44.54 9.89
N ALA A 32 -3.53 44.10 11.03
CA ALA A 32 -4.50 44.87 11.80
C ALA A 32 -3.86 45.86 12.79
N ASP A 33 -2.80 45.45 13.50
CA ASP A 33 -2.31 46.19 14.68
C ASP A 33 -1.00 46.97 14.43
N ASP A 34 -0.33 46.80 13.28
CA ASP A 34 0.98 47.38 12.90
C ASP A 34 2.12 47.24 13.95
N LYS A 35 1.91 46.45 15.01
CA LYS A 35 2.92 46.16 16.04
C LYS A 35 3.97 45.19 15.54
N GLN A 36 5.25 45.51 15.73
CA GLN A 36 6.37 44.59 15.54
C GLN A 36 6.19 43.37 16.45
N VAL A 37 5.69 42.28 15.87
CA VAL A 37 5.66 40.95 16.47
C VAL A 37 6.55 40.09 15.58
N ASP A 38 7.46 39.34 16.19
CA ASP A 38 8.37 38.45 15.47
C ASP A 38 7.61 37.37 14.70
N VAL A 39 8.17 36.96 13.56
CA VAL A 39 7.63 35.87 12.74
C VAL A 39 7.70 34.56 13.54
N PRO A 40 6.60 33.78 13.66
CA PRO A 40 6.63 32.53 14.40
C PRO A 40 7.55 31.50 13.70
N SER A 41 8.43 30.85 14.47
CA SER A 41 9.38 29.86 13.97
C SER A 41 8.71 28.53 13.58
N PRO A 42 9.31 27.75 12.65
CA PRO A 42 8.85 26.40 12.35
C PRO A 42 8.91 25.49 13.57
N ARG A 43 7.89 24.65 13.73
CA ARG A 43 7.81 23.68 14.85
C ARG A 43 7.70 22.24 14.39
N THR A 44 7.28 22.01 13.13
CA THR A 44 6.96 20.65 12.70
C THR A 44 8.22 19.88 12.30
N ASP A 45 8.55 18.86 13.08
CA ASP A 45 9.53 17.83 12.71
C ASP A 45 8.87 16.77 11.84
N LEU A 46 9.47 16.50 10.68
CA LEU A 46 8.98 15.48 9.74
C LEU A 46 9.76 14.18 9.92
N ILE A 47 9.06 13.08 10.17
CA ILE A 47 9.68 11.76 10.26
C ILE A 47 9.99 11.26 8.83
N PRO A 48 11.15 10.62 8.57
CA PRO A 48 11.42 10.02 7.27
C PRO A 48 10.54 8.79 6.98
N SER A 49 10.15 8.56 5.73
CA SER A 49 9.41 7.35 5.30
C SER A 49 10.14 6.06 5.66
N ALA A 50 11.48 6.05 5.57
CA ALA A 50 12.31 4.91 5.93
C ALA A 50 12.17 4.53 7.41
N SER A 51 12.14 5.51 8.32
CA SER A 51 11.94 5.28 9.75
C SER A 51 10.56 4.70 10.02
N ARG A 52 9.52 5.24 9.37
CA ARG A 52 8.14 4.72 9.50
C ARG A 52 8.01 3.29 8.97
N LEU A 53 8.66 2.98 7.84
CA LEU A 53 8.66 1.63 7.29
C LEU A 53 9.37 0.66 8.23
N ALA A 54 10.48 1.05 8.85
CA ALA A 54 11.18 0.23 9.83
C ALA A 54 10.31 -0.05 11.08
N GLU A 55 9.57 0.94 11.57
CA GLU A 55 8.61 0.76 12.66
C GLU A 55 7.46 -0.19 12.29
N LEU A 56 6.92 -0.08 11.07
CA LEU A 56 5.91 -1.00 10.56
C LEU A 56 6.45 -2.43 10.40
N ASP A 57 7.67 -2.59 9.86
CA ASP A 57 8.34 -3.87 9.70
C ASP A 57 8.55 -4.53 11.08
N ALA A 58 8.99 -3.77 12.09
CA ALA A 58 9.14 -4.24 13.46
C ALA A 58 7.79 -4.63 14.09
N GLY A 59 6.78 -3.76 13.98
CA GLY A 59 5.46 -4.01 14.53
C GLY A 59 4.74 -5.20 13.87
N LEU A 60 4.99 -5.44 12.58
CA LEU A 60 4.52 -6.62 11.87
C LEU A 60 5.21 -7.88 12.40
N LYS A 61 6.54 -7.88 12.54
CA LYS A 61 7.28 -9.02 13.11
C LYS A 61 6.76 -9.39 14.50
N ASP A 62 6.56 -8.41 15.37
CA ASP A 62 6.02 -8.63 16.71
C ASP A 62 4.59 -9.17 16.67
N ALA A 63 3.75 -8.66 15.75
CA ALA A 63 2.40 -9.19 15.57
C ALA A 63 2.42 -10.65 15.09
N LEU A 64 3.33 -11.00 14.17
CA LEU A 64 3.46 -12.36 13.64
C LEU A 64 3.98 -13.37 14.68
N GLN A 65 4.71 -12.94 15.71
CA GLN A 65 5.13 -13.82 16.81
C GLN A 65 3.94 -14.38 17.62
N THR A 66 2.76 -13.76 17.53
CA THR A 66 1.55 -14.28 18.17
C THR A 66 0.97 -15.50 17.46
N LEU A 67 1.38 -15.76 16.22
CA LEU A 67 0.93 -16.90 15.45
C LEU A 67 1.64 -18.19 15.92
N PRO A 68 0.99 -19.36 15.80
CA PRO A 68 1.66 -20.64 16.05
C PRO A 68 2.89 -20.79 15.14
N PRO A 69 4.02 -21.30 15.65
CA PRO A 69 5.25 -21.44 14.88
C PRO A 69 5.08 -22.42 13.71
N THR A 70 4.33 -23.51 13.94
CA THR A 70 3.98 -24.50 12.92
C THR A 70 2.51 -24.89 12.98
N VAL A 71 1.92 -25.10 11.81
CA VAL A 71 0.55 -25.59 11.65
C VAL A 71 0.55 -26.75 10.67
N ARG A 72 0.02 -27.90 11.09
CA ARG A 72 -0.15 -29.05 10.21
C ARG A 72 -1.53 -29.02 9.60
N ILE A 73 -1.59 -28.91 8.27
CA ILE A 73 -2.83 -28.98 7.51
C ILE A 73 -2.90 -30.29 6.72
N MET A 74 -4.09 -30.88 6.67
CA MET A 74 -4.35 -31.97 5.74
C MET A 74 -4.64 -31.38 4.36
N ALA A 75 -3.77 -31.60 3.39
CA ALA A 75 -3.98 -31.15 2.03
C ALA A 75 -5.00 -32.06 1.31
N LYS A 76 -6.29 -31.90 1.65
CA LYS A 76 -7.42 -32.56 0.96
C LYS A 76 -7.88 -31.69 -0.22
N PHE A 77 -7.00 -31.43 -1.19
CA PHE A 77 -7.34 -30.68 -2.41
C PHE A 77 -7.19 -31.54 -3.67
N SER A 78 -7.60 -32.81 -3.58
CA SER A 78 -7.60 -33.71 -4.72
C SER A 78 -8.99 -34.31 -4.86
N ALA A 79 -9.74 -33.90 -5.89
CA ALA A 79 -11.05 -34.45 -6.24
C ALA A 79 -11.00 -35.91 -6.75
N LEU A 80 -9.81 -36.52 -6.80
CA LEU A 80 -9.61 -37.88 -7.29
C LEU A 80 -9.84 -38.92 -6.18
N PRO A 81 -10.71 -39.93 -6.40
CA PRO A 81 -10.86 -41.04 -5.47
C PRO A 81 -9.55 -41.84 -5.37
N ASN A 82 -9.17 -42.27 -4.16
CA ASN A 82 -7.96 -43.04 -3.80
C ASN A 82 -6.60 -42.31 -3.65
N ARG A 83 -6.54 -40.98 -3.57
CA ARG A 83 -5.25 -40.30 -3.31
C ARG A 83 -4.93 -40.25 -1.81
N ARG A 84 -3.73 -40.70 -1.42
CA ARG A 84 -3.23 -40.63 -0.04
C ARG A 84 -3.29 -39.19 0.49
N ILE A 85 -3.84 -39.00 1.70
CA ILE A 85 -3.87 -37.70 2.38
C ILE A 85 -2.43 -37.31 2.70
N LYS A 86 -1.97 -36.19 2.15
CA LYS A 86 -0.68 -35.60 2.50
C LYS A 86 -0.88 -34.60 3.64
N VAL A 87 -0.16 -34.79 4.74
CA VAL A 87 -0.04 -33.79 5.81
C VAL A 87 1.06 -32.82 5.37
N LYS A 88 0.74 -31.53 5.33
CA LYS A 88 1.70 -30.46 5.06
C LYS A 88 1.89 -29.65 6.33
N GLU A 89 3.15 -29.42 6.69
CA GLU A 89 3.53 -28.49 7.74
C GLU A 89 3.71 -27.11 7.13
N LEU A 90 3.12 -26.09 7.77
CA LEU A 90 3.19 -24.69 7.38
C LEU A 90 3.83 -23.90 8.52
N HIS A 91 4.54 -22.84 8.15
CA HIS A 91 5.14 -21.85 9.05
C HIS A 91 4.43 -20.51 8.81
N PRO A 92 3.27 -20.26 9.46
CA PRO A 92 2.41 -19.13 9.12
C PRO A 92 3.11 -17.78 9.24
N ALA A 93 3.89 -17.58 10.31
CA ALA A 93 4.63 -16.34 10.55
C ALA A 93 5.67 -16.07 9.45
N GLU A 94 6.49 -17.06 9.11
CA GLU A 94 7.50 -16.94 8.05
C GLU A 94 6.84 -16.69 6.69
N THR A 95 5.82 -17.48 6.34
CA THR A 95 5.13 -17.36 5.05
C THR A 95 4.44 -16.00 4.91
N ALA A 96 3.83 -15.49 5.99
CA ALA A 96 3.20 -14.18 5.99
C ALA A 96 4.23 -13.05 5.84
N TYR A 97 5.36 -13.14 6.54
CA TYR A 97 6.43 -12.15 6.43
C TYR A 97 7.09 -12.16 5.04
N GLU A 98 7.34 -13.34 4.46
CA GLU A 98 7.84 -13.49 3.09
C GLU A 98 6.88 -12.91 2.06
N ALA A 99 5.58 -13.16 2.21
CA ALA A 99 4.56 -12.56 1.34
C ALA A 99 4.56 -11.04 1.44
N PHE A 100 4.67 -10.50 2.66
CA PHE A 100 4.79 -9.07 2.90
C PHE A 100 6.03 -8.47 2.23
N GLU A 101 7.22 -9.05 2.42
CA GLU A 101 8.47 -8.60 1.78
C GLU A 101 8.37 -8.63 0.25
N ARG A 102 7.71 -9.65 -0.31
CA ARG A 102 7.62 -9.84 -1.77
C ARG A 102 6.66 -8.88 -2.47
N SER A 103 5.56 -8.50 -1.84
CA SER A 103 4.52 -7.71 -2.52
C SER A 103 4.02 -6.52 -1.73
N GLY A 104 3.89 -6.61 -0.41
CA GLY A 104 3.31 -5.53 0.40
C GLY A 104 4.30 -4.41 0.70
N ARG A 105 5.57 -4.74 0.93
CA ARG A 105 6.56 -3.81 1.47
C ARG A 105 6.85 -2.64 0.52
N ASP A 106 7.01 -2.91 -0.77
CA ASP A 106 7.31 -1.88 -1.77
C ASP A 106 6.11 -0.94 -1.99
N GLU A 107 4.88 -1.47 -1.96
CA GLU A 107 3.66 -0.68 -2.08
C GLU A 107 3.47 0.26 -0.90
N ILE A 108 3.66 -0.25 0.33
CA ILE A 108 3.63 0.59 1.55
C ILE A 108 4.74 1.63 1.52
N ARG A 109 5.96 1.26 1.09
CA ARG A 109 7.07 2.21 0.95
C ARG A 109 6.70 3.35 0.00
N ALA A 110 6.11 3.05 -1.15
CA ALA A 110 5.70 4.05 -2.13
C ALA A 110 4.65 5.03 -1.54
N ILE A 111 3.66 4.51 -0.80
CA ILE A 111 2.65 5.34 -0.13
C ILE A 111 3.31 6.26 0.91
N LEU A 112 4.19 5.74 1.77
CA LEU A 112 4.88 6.53 2.78
C LEU A 112 5.78 7.60 2.17
N GLN A 113 6.45 7.29 1.06
CA GLN A 113 7.26 8.25 0.32
C GLN A 113 6.43 9.36 -0.32
N ALA A 114 5.25 9.04 -0.86
CA ALA A 114 4.34 10.04 -1.40
C ALA A 114 3.85 10.99 -0.29
N VAL A 115 3.45 10.46 0.86
CA VAL A 115 3.03 11.26 2.02
C VAL A 115 4.17 12.14 2.53
N GLU A 116 5.38 11.59 2.66
CA GLU A 116 6.57 12.37 3.04
C GLU A 116 6.84 13.51 2.05
N ALA A 117 6.75 13.24 0.74
CA ALA A 117 6.98 14.26 -0.29
C ALA A 117 5.96 15.41 -0.19
N GLU A 118 4.68 15.09 0.04
CA GLU A 118 3.62 16.08 0.24
C GLU A 118 3.85 16.91 1.52
N HIS A 119 4.15 16.26 2.65
CA HIS A 119 4.44 16.96 3.90
C HIS A 119 5.66 17.88 3.78
N LEU A 120 6.72 17.42 3.09
CA LEU A 120 7.90 18.23 2.82
C LEU A 120 7.58 19.42 1.92
N TRP A 121 6.74 19.23 0.92
CA TRP A 121 6.33 20.32 0.04
C TRP A 121 5.56 21.39 0.82
N ILE A 122 4.62 21.00 1.68
CA ILE A 122 3.86 21.91 2.56
C ILE A 122 4.82 22.67 3.49
N ALA A 123 5.69 21.97 4.21
CA ALA A 123 6.64 22.58 5.14
C ALA A 123 7.55 23.62 4.43
N ARG A 124 8.05 23.29 3.23
CA ARG A 124 8.83 24.23 2.42
C ARG A 124 8.03 25.46 2.00
N LYS A 125 6.74 25.30 1.70
CA LYS A 125 5.88 26.42 1.31
C LYS A 125 5.60 27.37 2.47
N ILE A 126 5.42 26.83 3.68
CA ILE A 126 5.32 27.62 4.91
C ILE A 126 6.61 28.42 5.11
N GLU A 127 7.77 27.77 4.98
CA GLU A 127 9.05 28.44 5.19
C GLU A 127 9.32 29.53 4.13
N GLN A 128 9.04 29.25 2.85
CA GLN A 128 9.12 30.25 1.79
C GLN A 128 8.22 31.46 2.07
N ALA A 129 7.01 31.23 2.58
CA ALA A 129 6.11 32.32 2.92
C ALA A 129 6.67 33.16 4.09
N ARG A 130 7.29 32.53 5.10
CA ARG A 130 7.99 33.24 6.19
C ARG A 130 9.16 34.07 5.67
N GLU A 131 10.00 33.51 4.80
CA GLU A 131 11.14 34.22 4.20
C GLU A 131 10.70 35.47 3.44
N VAL A 132 9.65 35.35 2.62
CA VAL A 132 9.10 36.49 1.87
C VAL A 132 8.58 37.58 2.80
N VAL A 133 7.90 37.19 3.88
CA VAL A 133 7.37 38.15 4.85
C VAL A 133 8.50 38.81 5.65
N ALA A 134 9.49 38.04 6.10
CA ALA A 134 10.67 38.56 6.78
C ALA A 134 11.41 39.58 5.90
N PHE A 135 11.60 39.26 4.62
CA PHE A 135 12.18 40.17 3.63
C PHE A 135 11.36 41.47 3.47
N GLY A 136 10.04 41.35 3.32
CA GLY A 136 9.15 42.50 3.18
C GLY A 136 9.06 43.39 4.42
N MET A 137 9.36 42.86 5.61
CA MET A 137 9.37 43.62 6.86
C MET A 137 10.60 44.51 7.04
N GLY A 138 11.53 44.56 6.07
CA GLY A 138 12.70 45.43 6.17
C GLY A 138 13.55 45.10 7.38
N THR A 139 13.64 43.81 7.75
CA THR A 139 14.79 43.34 8.54
C THR A 139 16.01 43.47 7.63
N ASP A 140 16.50 44.71 7.52
CA ASP A 140 17.60 45.13 6.70
C ASP A 140 18.84 44.29 7.06
N GLY A 141 19.33 43.56 6.06
CA GLY A 141 20.56 43.99 5.43
C GLY A 141 21.89 43.84 6.18
N GLU A 142 21.94 43.48 7.47
CA GLU A 142 23.17 42.93 8.04
C GLU A 142 23.25 41.45 7.72
N SER A 143 23.86 41.24 6.55
CA SER A 143 24.31 40.00 5.97
C SER A 143 25.09 39.16 6.98
N GLN A 144 24.39 38.48 7.88
CA GLN A 144 24.72 37.10 8.15
C GLN A 144 24.44 36.39 6.83
N ARG A 145 25.47 36.37 5.96
CA ARG A 145 25.70 35.29 5.00
C ARG A 145 25.71 34.01 5.81
N ARG A 146 24.54 33.55 6.25
CA ARG A 146 24.32 32.14 6.46
C ARG A 146 24.37 31.63 5.04
N ASP A 147 25.51 31.04 4.71
CA ASP A 147 25.57 30.05 3.64
C ASP A 147 24.23 29.28 3.63
N PRO A 148 23.73 28.87 2.47
CA PRO A 148 22.73 27.81 2.42
C PRO A 148 23.37 26.49 2.90
N GLN A 149 23.90 26.43 4.12
CA GLN A 149 23.64 25.30 5.01
C GLN A 149 22.13 25.33 5.16
N ILE A 150 21.43 24.63 4.26
CA ILE A 150 20.95 23.31 4.60
C ILE A 150 20.30 23.47 5.96
N VAL A 151 19.00 23.80 5.95
CA VAL A 151 18.10 23.44 7.05
C VAL A 151 18.69 22.18 7.65
N HIS A 152 19.12 22.24 8.91
CA HIS A 152 19.70 21.11 9.61
C HIS A 152 18.58 20.11 9.85
N VAL A 153 17.99 19.63 8.77
CA VAL A 153 17.33 18.37 8.78
C VAL A 153 18.46 17.42 9.01
N ASN A 154 18.41 16.75 10.14
CA ASN A 154 19.30 15.67 10.50
C ASN A 154 19.00 14.47 9.58
N TYR A 155 19.07 14.67 8.26
CA TYR A 155 19.10 13.63 7.26
C TYR A 155 20.51 13.05 7.29
N LYS A 156 20.81 12.24 8.31
CA LYS A 156 21.56 11.01 8.06
C LYS A 156 20.66 10.09 7.23
N CYS A 157 20.30 10.51 6.02
CA CYS A 157 19.58 9.68 5.07
C CYS A 157 20.50 9.45 3.88
N ASP A 158 20.86 8.19 3.72
CA ASP A 158 21.62 7.59 2.63
C ASP A 158 21.07 8.00 1.26
N LEU A 159 21.52 9.14 0.74
CA LEU A 159 21.33 9.51 -0.67
C LEU A 159 21.88 8.40 -1.60
N ALA A 160 22.85 7.62 -1.11
CA ALA A 160 23.38 6.42 -1.76
C ALA A 160 22.35 5.28 -1.90
N ALA A 161 21.38 5.15 -0.99
CA ALA A 161 20.33 4.13 -1.08
C ALA A 161 19.29 4.46 -2.16
N ARG A 162 19.03 5.75 -2.41
CA ARG A 162 18.06 6.22 -3.41
C ARG A 162 18.56 6.00 -4.85
N ILE A 163 19.87 6.11 -5.09
CA ILE A 163 20.48 5.84 -6.41
C ILE A 163 20.58 4.32 -6.67
N SER A 164 20.82 3.51 -5.64
CA SER A 164 20.83 2.04 -5.79
C SER A 164 19.42 1.46 -6.01
N SER A 165 18.40 1.95 -5.30
CA SER A 165 17.02 1.47 -5.46
C SER A 165 16.41 1.79 -6.83
N GLN A 166 16.73 2.94 -7.43
CA GLN A 166 16.22 3.29 -8.76
C GLN A 166 16.80 2.38 -9.87
N ARG A 167 18.06 1.95 -9.72
CA ARG A 167 18.72 1.03 -10.66
C ARG A 167 18.18 -0.40 -10.58
N ASP A 168 17.68 -0.83 -9.43
CA ASP A 168 17.11 -2.17 -9.25
C ASP A 168 15.68 -2.28 -9.81
N VAL A 169 14.87 -1.22 -9.73
CA VAL A 169 13.53 -1.19 -10.35
C VAL A 169 13.62 -1.30 -11.87
N ASP A 170 14.54 -0.55 -12.50
CA ASP A 170 14.77 -0.63 -13.95
C ASP A 170 15.32 -2.00 -14.40
N ARG A 171 16.03 -2.72 -13.51
CA ARG A 171 16.55 -4.07 -13.78
C ARG A 171 15.46 -5.13 -13.70
N VAL A 172 14.51 -4.99 -12.78
CA VAL A 172 13.35 -5.89 -12.64
C VAL A 172 12.36 -5.69 -13.79
N GLU A 173 12.14 -4.45 -14.25
CA GLU A 173 11.28 -4.21 -15.41
C GLU A 173 11.89 -4.71 -16.72
N ARG A 174 13.22 -4.63 -16.90
CA ARG A 174 13.90 -5.22 -18.07
C ARG A 174 13.82 -6.74 -18.12
N THR A 175 13.83 -7.42 -16.98
CA THR A 175 13.69 -8.89 -16.95
C THR A 175 12.26 -9.36 -17.21
N ARG A 176 11.23 -8.55 -16.88
CA ARG A 176 9.83 -8.85 -17.22
C ARG A 176 9.47 -8.63 -18.69
N ARG A 177 10.23 -7.82 -19.43
CA ARG A 177 10.01 -7.56 -20.86
C ARG A 177 10.94 -8.35 -21.79
N SER A 178 11.61 -9.39 -21.30
CA SER A 178 12.37 -10.29 -22.16
C SER A 178 11.43 -11.29 -22.84
N PRO A 179 11.32 -11.32 -24.18
CA PRO A 179 10.51 -12.29 -24.88
C PRO A 179 11.22 -13.66 -24.82
N HIS A 180 10.82 -14.50 -23.88
CA HIS A 180 11.23 -15.90 -23.89
C HIS A 180 10.48 -16.64 -25.01
N THR A 181 11.09 -16.68 -26.19
CA THR A 181 10.97 -17.85 -27.07
C THR A 181 11.56 -19.07 -26.35
N GLY A 182 10.71 -20.04 -26.04
CA GLY A 182 11.10 -21.44 -25.80
C GLY A 182 11.44 -21.80 -24.35
N ASN A 183 10.46 -22.31 -23.59
CA ASN A 183 10.38 -23.75 -23.30
C ASN A 183 9.07 -24.08 -22.58
N GLY A 184 8.46 -25.20 -22.96
CA GLY A 184 7.10 -25.58 -22.59
C GLY A 184 6.90 -25.87 -21.10
N PHE A 185 6.14 -25.01 -20.43
CA PHE A 185 5.29 -25.41 -19.33
C PHE A 185 3.85 -25.24 -19.80
N SER A 186 3.24 -26.35 -20.22
CA SER A 186 1.81 -26.43 -20.50
C SER A 186 1.06 -26.23 -19.19
N ILE A 187 0.74 -24.97 -18.89
CA ILE A 187 -0.29 -24.65 -17.90
C ILE A 187 -1.57 -25.17 -18.51
N CYS A 188 -2.16 -26.21 -17.90
CA CYS A 188 -3.53 -26.59 -18.18
C CYS A 188 -4.41 -25.39 -17.85
N ARG A 189 -4.65 -24.52 -18.84
CA ARG A 189 -5.74 -23.56 -18.81
C ARG A 189 -7.00 -24.39 -18.57
N GLU A 190 -7.73 -24.05 -17.51
CA GLU A 190 -9.09 -24.54 -17.34
C GLU A 190 -9.85 -24.32 -18.67
N PRO A 191 -10.53 -25.35 -19.18
CA PRO A 191 -11.36 -25.18 -20.36
C PRO A 191 -12.39 -24.09 -20.05
N PRO A 192 -12.66 -23.17 -21.00
CA PRO A 192 -13.71 -22.19 -20.83
C PRO A 192 -15.02 -22.92 -20.50
N ASP A 193 -15.75 -22.40 -19.51
CA ASP A 193 -17.07 -22.90 -19.16
C ASP A 193 -17.90 -23.06 -20.44
N PRO A 194 -18.53 -24.23 -20.67
CA PRO A 194 -19.33 -24.43 -21.86
C PRO A 194 -20.47 -23.42 -21.84
N GLU A 195 -20.52 -22.57 -22.88
CA GLU A 195 -21.66 -21.69 -23.13
C GLU A 195 -22.97 -22.50 -22.98
N PRO A 196 -23.99 -21.94 -22.29
CA PRO A 196 -25.28 -22.59 -22.14
C PRO A 196 -25.90 -22.76 -23.53
N GLN A 197 -25.84 -23.98 -24.07
CA GLN A 197 -26.50 -24.30 -25.32
C GLN A 197 -28.01 -24.10 -25.18
N PRO A 198 -28.67 -23.39 -26.11
CA PRO A 198 -30.11 -23.25 -26.09
C PRO A 198 -30.75 -24.63 -26.20
N ALA A 199 -31.63 -24.94 -25.25
CA ALA A 199 -32.34 -26.21 -25.15
C ALA A 199 -32.94 -26.64 -26.50
N ARG A 200 -32.35 -27.68 -27.10
CA ARG A 200 -32.93 -28.34 -28.27
C ARG A 200 -34.28 -28.94 -27.85
N ARG A 201 -35.36 -28.32 -28.32
CA ARG A 201 -36.73 -28.86 -28.23
C ARG A 201 -36.77 -30.25 -28.88
N THR A 202 -36.73 -31.29 -28.05
CA THR A 202 -37.07 -32.66 -28.42
C THR A 202 -38.56 -32.70 -28.77
N ARG A 203 -38.87 -32.89 -30.06
CA ARG A 203 -40.23 -33.24 -30.51
C ARG A 203 -40.52 -34.66 -30.02
N LEU A 204 -41.50 -34.79 -29.13
CA LEU A 204 -42.04 -36.08 -28.70
C LEU A 204 -42.75 -36.78 -29.88
N PRO A 205 -42.59 -38.10 -30.06
CA PRO A 205 -43.34 -38.85 -31.04
C PRO A 205 -44.80 -39.01 -30.59
N ARG A 206 -45.73 -38.73 -31.52
CA ARG A 206 -47.15 -39.08 -31.41
C ARG A 206 -47.30 -40.58 -31.66
N SER A 207 -47.64 -41.34 -30.61
CA SER A 207 -48.14 -42.71 -30.69
C SER A 207 -49.40 -42.76 -29.80
N ALA A 208 -50.61 -42.85 -30.36
CA ALA A 208 -51.26 -43.99 -31.00
C ALA A 208 -52.00 -44.91 -30.00
N LYS A 209 -53.33 -44.86 -30.10
CA LYS A 209 -54.34 -45.93 -29.91
C LYS A 209 -54.28 -46.76 -28.62
N LEU A 210 -55.18 -46.45 -27.69
CA LEU A 210 -55.69 -47.41 -26.72
C LEU A 210 -56.98 -48.02 -27.26
N ALA A 211 -56.89 -49.31 -27.61
CA ALA A 211 -58.01 -50.18 -27.88
C ALA A 211 -58.66 -50.60 -26.55
N THR A 212 -59.98 -50.45 -26.48
CA THR A 212 -60.83 -50.94 -25.39
C THR A 212 -61.04 -52.45 -25.55
N GLY A 213 -60.61 -53.22 -24.55
CA GLY A 213 -60.75 -54.67 -24.49
C GLY A 213 -61.34 -55.12 -23.15
N PHE A 214 -62.64 -55.43 -23.19
CA PHE A 214 -63.38 -56.43 -22.41
C PHE A 214 -62.67 -57.14 -21.24
N VAL A 215 -63.28 -57.09 -20.04
CA VAL A 215 -63.20 -58.17 -19.05
C VAL A 215 -64.58 -58.46 -18.47
N ASN A 216 -65.07 -59.65 -18.80
CA ASN A 216 -66.20 -60.35 -18.20
C ASN A 216 -65.95 -60.64 -16.71
N ARG A 217 -66.95 -60.43 -15.86
CA ARG A 217 -67.07 -61.13 -14.57
C ARG A 217 -68.52 -61.50 -14.29
N LYS A 218 -68.78 -62.81 -14.32
CA LYS A 218 -69.72 -63.53 -13.44
C LYS A 218 -68.96 -64.75 -12.92
N PRO A 219 -69.20 -65.17 -11.68
CA PRO A 219 -70.23 -66.20 -11.47
C PRO A 219 -71.52 -65.64 -10.85
#